data_AF-M6WKX3-F1
#
_entry.id   AF-M6WKX3-F1
#
_cell.length_a   1.000
_cell.length_b   1.000
_cell.length_c   1.000
_cell.angle_alpha   90.00
_cell.angle_beta   90.00
_cell.angle_gamma   90.00
#
_symmetry.space_group_name_H-M   'P 1'
#
loop_
_entity.id
_entity.type
_entity.pdbx_description
1 polymer ?
#
loop_
_entity_poly.entity_id
_entity_poly.type
_entity_poly.pdbx_seq_one_letter_code
_entity_poly.pdbx_strand_id
1 'polypeptide(L)'
;MGLLELLHAERERVRKKTSEAITGYEKAIKLFQEAGFVSFQALSSEIAAGFHYKIGNFSLGNHYIRLAINFYSEWGASAKVIDLKNRFAKRLNPTFYHETTQKKLNNPNTSLDQEVVLKTYNVLSEEIVLDNLLKKLIQIAIETAGATRAIYFHLHNKNLTVYLTGQSGETEIIVENFPEIDETQYPVSYLNYVFRTHRIISTRELDSSLIKDFTDPYIKEKNLNL
;
A
#
# COMPACT_ATOMS: atom_id res chain seq x y z
N MET A 1 6.02 -8.24 26.71
CA MET A 1 4.74 -8.04 25.99
C MET A 1 4.87 -8.29 24.49
N GLY A 2 5.91 -7.79 23.79
CA GLY A 2 6.06 -8.02 22.33
C GLY A 2 6.02 -9.49 21.87
N LEU A 3 6.67 -10.41 22.59
CA LEU A 3 6.63 -11.86 22.26
C LEU A 3 5.22 -12.46 22.32
N LEU A 4 4.37 -11.97 23.22
CA LEU A 4 2.99 -12.44 23.34
C LEU A 4 2.17 -12.02 22.12
N GLU A 5 2.35 -10.79 21.65
CA GLU A 5 1.68 -10.28 20.44
C GLU A 5 2.15 -11.03 19.18
N LEU A 6 3.45 -11.34 19.09
CA LEU A 6 3.98 -12.15 17.99
C LEU A 6 3.39 -13.57 17.98
N LEU A 7 3.29 -14.19 19.16
CA LEU A 7 2.67 -15.51 19.30
C LEU A 7 1.17 -15.46 18.97
N HIS A 8 0.49 -14.40 19.39
CA HIS A 8 -0.91 -14.17 19.05
C HIS A 8 -1.10 -14.04 17.54
N ALA A 9 -0.27 -13.24 16.87
CA ALA A 9 -0.29 -13.08 15.41
C ALA A 9 -0.12 -14.42 14.68
N GLU A 10 0.85 -15.25 15.08
CA GLU A 10 1.05 -16.58 14.50
C GLU A 10 -0.15 -17.51 14.73
N ARG A 11 -0.78 -17.44 15.90
CA ARG A 11 -1.99 -18.21 16.19
C ARG A 11 -3.15 -17.80 15.28
N GLU A 12 -3.37 -16.50 15.10
CA GLU A 12 -4.44 -16.00 14.23
C GLU A 12 -4.14 -16.26 12.75
N ARG A 13 -2.86 -16.25 12.34
CA ARG A 13 -2.43 -16.73 11.01
C ARG A 13 -2.87 -18.17 10.77
N VAL A 14 -2.62 -19.08 11.71
CA VAL A 14 -3.02 -20.49 11.60
C VAL A 14 -4.55 -20.62 11.52
N ARG A 15 -5.28 -19.73 12.18
CA ARG A 15 -6.74 -19.64 12.14
C ARG A 15 -7.30 -18.93 10.89
N LYS A 16 -6.45 -18.55 9.93
CA LYS A 16 -6.81 -17.81 8.70
C LYS A 16 -7.48 -16.46 8.95
N LYS A 17 -7.20 -15.84 10.10
CA LYS A 17 -7.68 -14.51 10.48
C LYS A 17 -6.65 -13.46 10.08
N THR A 18 -6.71 -13.07 8.81
CA THR A 18 -5.66 -12.27 8.15
C THR A 18 -5.49 -10.90 8.78
N SER A 19 -6.58 -10.19 9.10
CA SER A 19 -6.53 -8.83 9.63
C SER A 19 -5.93 -8.79 11.04
N GLU A 20 -6.33 -9.74 11.88
CA GLU A 20 -5.85 -9.86 13.26
C GLU A 20 -4.38 -10.30 13.31
N ALA A 21 -3.94 -11.15 12.37
CA ALA A 21 -2.53 -11.51 12.24
C ALA A 21 -1.67 -10.30 11.87
N ILE A 22 -2.08 -9.49 10.87
CA ILE A 22 -1.37 -8.27 10.46
C ILE A 22 -1.22 -7.31 11.64
N THR A 23 -2.33 -7.01 12.31
CA THR A 23 -2.36 -6.11 13.47
C THR A 23 -1.42 -6.61 14.58
N GLY A 24 -1.40 -7.92 14.83
CA GLY A 24 -0.53 -8.53 15.83
C GLY A 24 0.96 -8.40 15.49
N TYR A 25 1.35 -8.57 14.21
CA TYR A 25 2.74 -8.39 13.78
C TYR A 25 3.21 -6.94 13.94
N GLU A 26 2.41 -5.97 13.49
CA GLU A 26 2.73 -4.54 13.63
C GLU A 26 2.88 -4.13 15.10
N LYS A 27 1.93 -4.58 15.94
CA LYS A 27 1.98 -4.32 17.38
C LYS A 27 3.21 -4.94 18.03
N ALA A 28 3.59 -6.16 17.65
CA ALA A 28 4.80 -6.80 18.14
C ALA A 28 6.06 -6.00 17.77
N ILE A 29 6.21 -5.60 16.50
CA ILE A 29 7.35 -4.80 16.02
C ILE A 29 7.44 -3.48 16.78
N LYS A 30 6.32 -2.78 16.96
CA LYS A 30 6.27 -1.52 17.73
C LYS A 30 6.69 -1.71 19.18
N LEU A 31 6.19 -2.75 19.85
CA LEU A 31 6.56 -3.04 21.24
C LEU A 31 8.06 -3.37 21.39
N PHE A 32 8.65 -4.04 20.40
CA PHE A 32 10.09 -4.30 20.41
C PHE A 32 10.91 -3.04 20.11
N GLN A 33 10.39 -2.13 19.29
CA GLN A 33 10.98 -0.82 19.04
C GLN A 33 11.03 0.01 20.32
N GLU A 34 9.89 0.15 21.00
CA GLU A 34 9.78 0.91 22.24
C GLU A 34 10.67 0.34 23.35
N ALA A 35 10.86 -0.98 23.36
CA ALA A 35 11.73 -1.67 24.31
C ALA A 35 13.21 -1.77 23.86
N GLY A 36 13.57 -1.26 22.67
CA GLY A 36 14.94 -1.28 22.15
C GLY A 36 15.48 -2.65 21.75
N PHE A 37 14.61 -3.65 21.55
CA PHE A 37 15.01 -5.01 21.19
C PHE A 37 15.10 -5.20 19.67
N VAL A 38 16.17 -4.69 19.07
CA VAL A 38 16.40 -4.71 17.61
C VAL A 38 16.37 -6.12 17.01
N SER A 39 16.91 -7.11 17.71
CA SER A 39 16.89 -8.52 17.25
C SER A 39 15.47 -9.07 17.12
N PHE A 40 14.56 -8.68 18.01
CA PHE A 40 13.17 -9.09 17.95
C PHE A 40 12.37 -8.27 16.92
N GLN A 41 12.70 -6.99 16.70
CA GLN A 41 12.14 -6.23 15.57
C GLN A 41 12.50 -6.90 14.23
N ALA A 42 13.75 -7.32 14.06
CA ALA A 42 14.22 -8.02 12.87
C ALA A 42 13.45 -9.33 12.65
N LEU A 43 13.35 -10.16 13.69
CA LEU A 43 12.64 -11.44 13.63
C LEU A 43 11.14 -11.26 13.32
N SER A 44 10.47 -10.35 14.01
CA SER A 44 9.05 -10.08 13.76
C SER A 44 8.81 -9.56 12.34
N SER A 45 9.73 -8.75 11.80
CA SER A 45 9.66 -8.27 10.43
C SER A 45 9.87 -9.40 9.41
N GLU A 46 10.81 -10.32 9.63
CA GLU A 46 11.01 -11.50 8.76
C GLU A 46 9.76 -12.39 8.73
N ILE A 47 9.13 -12.61 9.89
CA ILE A 47 7.90 -13.42 10.00
C ILE A 47 6.74 -12.73 9.28
N ALA A 48 6.55 -11.42 9.51
CA ALA A 48 5.51 -10.63 8.84
C ALA A 48 5.66 -10.67 7.32
N ALA A 49 6.88 -10.54 6.80
CA ALA A 49 7.15 -10.68 5.38
C ALA A 49 6.73 -12.06 4.83
N GLY A 50 7.13 -13.13 5.53
CA GLY A 50 6.76 -14.50 5.16
C GLY A 50 5.25 -14.70 5.12
N PHE A 51 4.52 -14.08 6.04
CA PHE A 51 3.06 -14.06 6.03
C PHE A 51 2.49 -13.32 4.81
N HIS A 52 2.95 -12.10 4.55
CA HIS A 52 2.48 -11.30 3.41
C HIS A 52 2.73 -11.99 2.06
N TYR A 53 3.87 -12.66 1.90
CA TYR A 53 4.14 -13.46 0.70
C TYR A 53 3.16 -14.64 0.54
N LYS A 54 2.76 -15.31 1.62
CA LYS A 54 1.82 -16.43 1.55
C LYS A 54 0.42 -16.02 1.15
N ILE A 55 0.00 -14.80 1.48
CA ILE A 55 -1.30 -14.24 1.10
C ILE A 55 -1.26 -13.46 -0.22
N GLY A 56 -0.12 -13.47 -0.94
CA GLY A 56 0.03 -12.80 -2.24
C GLY A 56 0.30 -11.29 -2.18
N ASN A 57 0.52 -10.73 -0.99
CA ASN A 57 0.78 -9.30 -0.81
C ASN A 57 2.29 -9.01 -0.90
N PHE A 58 2.84 -9.08 -2.11
CA PHE A 58 4.28 -9.00 -2.36
C PHE A 58 4.90 -7.64 -1.99
N SER A 59 4.14 -6.54 -2.14
CA SER A 59 4.63 -5.19 -1.81
C SER A 59 4.94 -5.07 -0.31
N LEU A 60 3.96 -5.42 0.55
CA LEU A 60 4.20 -5.44 2.00
C LEU A 60 5.22 -6.51 2.40
N GLY A 61 5.24 -7.66 1.71
CA GLY A 61 6.29 -8.67 1.92
C GLY A 61 7.70 -8.12 1.70
N ASN A 62 7.91 -7.39 0.60
CA ASN A 62 9.20 -6.76 0.29
C ASN A 62 9.57 -5.67 1.29
N HIS A 63 8.60 -4.85 1.69
CA HIS A 63 8.79 -3.84 2.74
C HIS A 63 9.31 -4.47 4.03
N TYR A 64 8.63 -5.50 4.55
CA TYR A 64 9.02 -6.17 5.79
C TYR A 64 10.36 -6.91 5.70
N ILE A 65 10.73 -7.47 4.54
CA ILE A 65 12.09 -8.05 4.35
C ILE A 65 13.17 -6.98 4.40
N ARG A 66 12.94 -5.79 3.83
CA ARG A 66 13.91 -4.69 3.91
C ARG A 66 14.10 -4.24 5.35
N LEU A 67 13.01 -4.10 6.11
CA LEU A 67 13.08 -3.82 7.56
C LEU A 67 13.86 -4.90 8.31
N ALA A 68 13.56 -6.18 8.06
CA ALA A 68 14.27 -7.29 8.69
C ALA A 68 15.78 -7.24 8.41
N ILE A 69 16.18 -6.98 7.15
CA ILE A 69 17.58 -6.82 6.75
C ILE A 69 18.24 -5.65 7.48
N ASN A 70 17.57 -4.50 7.57
CA ASN A 70 18.09 -3.32 8.27
C ASN A 70 18.29 -3.61 9.76
N PHE A 71 17.28 -4.13 10.45
CA PHE A 71 17.39 -4.45 11.88
C PHE A 71 18.41 -5.56 12.15
N TYR A 72 18.51 -6.59 11.30
CA TYR A 72 19.58 -7.58 11.43
C TYR A 72 20.97 -6.99 11.18
N SER A 73 21.08 -5.98 10.31
CA SER A 73 22.33 -5.24 10.08
C SER A 73 22.70 -4.40 11.30
N GLU A 74 21.75 -3.66 11.86
CA GLU A 74 21.92 -2.86 13.08
C GLU A 74 22.29 -3.73 14.29
N TRP A 75 21.67 -4.90 14.42
CA TRP A 75 21.99 -5.86 15.46
C TRP A 75 23.35 -6.56 15.25
N GLY A 76 23.94 -6.48 14.04
CA GLY A 76 25.23 -7.09 13.71
C GLY A 76 25.18 -8.54 13.21
N ALA A 77 24.00 -9.07 12.87
CA ALA A 77 23.83 -10.42 12.36
C ALA A 77 24.14 -10.54 10.86
N SER A 78 25.39 -10.30 10.50
CA SER A 78 25.87 -10.27 9.10
C SER A 78 25.56 -11.55 8.31
N ALA A 79 25.72 -12.73 8.91
CA ALA A 79 25.39 -14.00 8.26
C ALA A 79 23.90 -14.10 7.87
N LYS A 80 23.02 -13.61 8.74
CA LYS A 80 21.57 -13.59 8.51
C LYS A 80 21.18 -12.56 7.45
N VAL A 81 21.84 -11.41 7.44
CA VAL A 81 21.69 -10.39 6.39
C VAL A 81 22.06 -10.96 5.02
N ILE A 82 23.18 -11.66 4.92
CA ILE A 82 23.64 -12.29 3.66
C ILE A 82 22.64 -13.35 3.20
N ASP A 83 22.17 -14.23 4.10
CA ASP A 83 21.15 -15.25 3.79
C ASP A 83 19.86 -14.61 3.25
N LEU A 84 19.32 -13.60 3.93
CA LEU A 84 18.10 -12.90 3.50
C LEU A 84 18.28 -12.19 2.16
N LYS A 85 19.40 -11.47 1.97
CA LYS A 85 19.70 -10.81 0.69
C LYS A 85 19.79 -11.81 -0.46
N ASN A 86 20.42 -12.97 -0.25
CA ASN A 86 20.55 -14.01 -1.28
C ASN A 86 19.20 -14.68 -1.58
N ARG A 87 18.45 -15.06 -0.54
CA ARG A 87 17.15 -15.75 -0.69
C ARG A 87 16.12 -14.89 -1.39
N PHE A 88 16.14 -13.59 -1.13
CA PHE A 88 15.22 -12.63 -1.71
C PHE A 88 15.84 -11.80 -2.84
N ALA A 89 17.04 -12.15 -3.33
CA ALA A 89 17.77 -11.38 -4.34
C ALA A 89 16.91 -11.09 -5.58
N LYS A 90 16.20 -12.08 -6.11
CA LYS A 90 15.31 -11.92 -7.29
C LYS A 90 14.09 -11.04 -7.03
N ARG A 91 13.66 -10.90 -5.77
CA ARG A 91 12.48 -10.15 -5.35
C ARG A 91 12.82 -8.73 -4.88
N LEU A 92 14.00 -8.58 -4.28
CA LEU A 92 14.55 -7.31 -3.83
C LEU A 92 15.32 -6.58 -4.93
N ASN A 93 15.84 -7.31 -5.92
CA ASN A 93 16.54 -6.78 -7.09
C ASN A 93 16.05 -7.53 -8.34
N PRO A 94 14.99 -7.05 -9.03
CA PRO A 94 14.54 -7.64 -10.28
C PRO A 94 15.55 -7.52 -11.45
N THR A 95 16.76 -6.98 -11.22
CA THR A 95 17.82 -6.87 -12.22
C THR A 95 19.17 -7.32 -11.69
N PHE A 96 19.50 -8.59 -11.91
CA PHE A 96 20.86 -9.08 -12.21
C PHE A 96 20.75 -10.42 -12.98
N TYR A 97 20.05 -10.40 -14.11
CA TYR A 97 20.20 -11.44 -15.15
C TYR A 97 20.39 -10.79 -16.51
N HIS A 98 21.47 -10.02 -16.62
CA HIS A 98 22.17 -9.92 -17.88
C HIS A 98 23.64 -10.25 -17.65
N GLU A 99 24.20 -10.96 -18.64
CA GLU A 99 25.52 -11.62 -18.69
C GLU A 99 25.56 -12.98 -17.97
N THR A 100 25.13 -14.09 -18.59
CA THR A 100 25.92 -14.73 -19.67
C THR A 100 25.09 -15.84 -20.30
N THR A 101 24.40 -15.58 -21.42
CA THR A 101 24.27 -16.60 -22.48
C THR A 101 23.91 -15.88 -23.79
N GLN A 102 24.89 -15.75 -24.67
CA GLN A 102 24.62 -15.48 -26.08
C GLN A 102 23.82 -16.67 -26.66
N LYS A 103 22.52 -16.49 -26.94
CA LYS A 103 21.86 -17.14 -28.09
C LYS A 103 20.49 -16.53 -28.42
N LYS A 104 20.51 -15.76 -29.51
CA LYS A 104 19.48 -15.57 -30.55
C LYS A 104 18.01 -15.95 -30.29
N LEU A 105 17.18 -14.94 -30.57
CA LEU A 105 15.99 -14.90 -31.46
C LEU A 105 14.57 -14.98 -30.87
N ASN A 106 13.86 -13.87 -31.10
CA ASN A 106 12.47 -13.71 -31.56
C ASN A 106 11.30 -14.00 -30.60
N ASN A 107 10.74 -12.93 -30.01
CA ASN A 107 9.45 -12.40 -30.45
C ASN A 107 9.18 -11.00 -29.85
N PRO A 108 8.62 -10.04 -30.63
CA PRO A 108 8.32 -8.70 -30.13
C PRO A 108 6.86 -8.60 -29.64
N ASN A 109 6.62 -7.63 -28.76
CA ASN A 109 5.33 -7.02 -28.44
C ASN A 109 4.44 -7.74 -27.42
N THR A 110 4.47 -7.27 -26.16
CA THR A 110 3.33 -6.79 -25.34
C THR A 110 3.56 -6.89 -23.81
N SER A 111 4.63 -7.53 -23.34
CA SER A 111 4.91 -7.65 -21.90
C SER A 111 5.90 -6.60 -21.35
N LEU A 112 6.66 -5.94 -22.24
CA LEU A 112 7.76 -5.07 -21.84
C LEU A 112 7.29 -3.80 -21.11
N ASP A 113 6.17 -3.22 -21.51
CA ASP A 113 5.69 -1.96 -20.92
C ASP A 113 5.14 -2.13 -19.50
N GLN A 114 4.45 -3.24 -19.22
CA GLN A 114 3.95 -3.51 -17.86
C GLN A 114 5.09 -3.86 -16.90
N GLU A 115 6.09 -4.60 -17.37
CA GLU A 115 7.25 -5.00 -16.56
C GLU A 115 8.18 -3.82 -16.28
N VAL A 116 8.36 -2.92 -17.26
CA VAL A 116 9.09 -1.66 -17.07
C VAL A 116 8.32 -0.71 -16.16
N VAL A 117 7.00 -0.61 -16.29
CA VAL A 117 6.17 0.19 -15.36
C VAL A 117 6.28 -0.35 -13.93
N LEU A 118 6.10 -1.66 -13.72
CA LEU A 118 6.25 -2.30 -12.41
C LEU A 118 7.66 -2.15 -11.84
N LYS A 119 8.69 -2.22 -12.68
CA LYS A 119 10.10 -2.00 -12.31
C LYS A 119 10.35 -0.54 -11.91
N THR A 120 9.78 0.42 -12.63
CA THR A 120 9.84 1.84 -12.28
C THR A 120 9.11 2.11 -10.97
N TYR A 121 7.93 1.51 -10.78
CA TYR A 121 7.18 1.58 -9.51
C TYR A 121 7.97 0.98 -8.34
N ASN A 122 8.60 -0.18 -8.51
CA ASN A 122 9.37 -0.84 -7.45
C ASN A 122 10.66 -0.09 -7.14
N VAL A 123 11.43 0.35 -8.13
CA VAL A 123 12.68 1.11 -7.91
C VAL A 123 12.38 2.47 -7.25
N LEU A 124 11.31 3.16 -7.67
CA LEU A 124 10.82 4.31 -6.91
C LEU A 124 10.45 3.85 -5.49
N SER A 125 9.71 2.76 -5.32
CA SER A 125 9.19 2.28 -4.04
C SER A 125 10.24 1.77 -3.05
N GLU A 126 11.45 1.48 -3.51
CA GLU A 126 12.58 1.08 -2.66
C GLU A 126 13.19 2.24 -1.89
N GLU A 127 12.92 3.47 -2.32
CA GLU A 127 13.34 4.72 -1.68
C GLU A 127 12.19 5.39 -0.88
N ILE A 128 10.99 4.77 -0.85
CA ILE A 128 9.73 5.48 -0.60
C ILE A 128 9.34 5.62 0.87
N VAL A 129 9.35 6.88 1.30
CA VAL A 129 8.33 7.46 2.16
C VAL A 129 6.98 7.29 1.44
N LEU A 130 6.14 6.35 1.88
CA LEU A 130 4.83 5.99 1.29
C LEU A 130 4.01 7.23 0.87
N ASP A 131 4.10 8.30 1.67
CA ASP A 131 3.44 9.57 1.40
C ASP A 131 3.90 10.20 0.09
N ASN A 132 5.19 10.17 -0.25
CA ASN A 132 5.71 10.75 -1.49
C ASN A 132 5.22 10.01 -2.74
N LEU A 133 5.02 8.69 -2.64
CA LEU A 133 4.43 7.91 -3.74
C LEU A 133 2.97 8.33 -3.96
N LEU A 134 2.19 8.33 -2.89
CA LEU A 134 0.77 8.63 -2.94
C LEU A 134 0.52 10.07 -3.39
N LYS A 135 1.36 11.02 -2.96
CA LYS A 135 1.35 12.41 -3.45
C LYS A 135 1.54 12.45 -4.97
N LYS A 136 2.58 11.80 -5.50
CA LYS A 136 2.81 11.76 -6.97
C LYS A 136 1.65 11.13 -7.73
N LEU A 137 1.05 10.06 -7.20
CA LEU A 137 -0.10 9.41 -7.82
C LEU A 137 -1.34 10.32 -7.86
N ILE A 138 -1.64 11.01 -6.77
CA ILE A 138 -2.74 11.99 -6.71
C ILE A 138 -2.50 13.12 -7.70
N GLN A 139 -1.27 13.64 -7.79
CA GLN A 139 -0.93 14.68 -8.75
C GLN A 139 -1.18 14.23 -10.19
N ILE A 140 -0.70 13.04 -10.56
CA ILE A 140 -0.93 12.47 -11.90
C ILE A 140 -2.43 12.25 -12.15
N ALA A 141 -3.18 11.76 -11.15
CA ALA A 141 -4.62 11.56 -11.29
C ALA A 141 -5.37 12.88 -11.53
N ILE A 142 -5.00 13.97 -10.85
CA ILE A 142 -5.55 15.31 -11.05
C ILE A 142 -5.28 15.79 -12.48
N GLU A 143 -4.02 15.70 -12.93
CA GLU A 143 -3.58 16.15 -14.26
C GLU A 143 -4.25 15.35 -15.38
N THR A 144 -4.31 14.02 -15.26
CA THR A 144 -4.86 13.15 -16.31
C THR A 144 -6.38 13.17 -16.39
N ALA A 145 -7.06 13.32 -15.26
CA ALA A 145 -8.53 13.45 -15.23
C ALA A 145 -9.01 14.87 -15.54
N GLY A 146 -8.10 15.87 -15.53
CA GLY A 146 -8.47 17.28 -15.55
C GLY A 146 -9.30 17.67 -14.32
N ALA A 147 -9.11 16.96 -13.20
CA ALA A 147 -9.89 17.17 -11.99
C ALA A 147 -9.42 18.44 -11.26
N THR A 148 -10.33 19.10 -10.55
CA THR A 148 -9.97 20.25 -9.71
C THR A 148 -9.47 19.80 -8.34
N ARG A 149 -9.90 18.62 -7.87
CA ARG A 149 -9.58 18.07 -6.55
C ARG A 149 -9.55 16.55 -6.63
N ALA A 150 -8.60 15.92 -5.95
CA ALA A 150 -8.55 14.48 -5.75
C ALA A 150 -8.30 14.16 -4.28
N ILE A 151 -8.99 13.16 -3.76
CA ILE A 151 -8.93 12.77 -2.36
C ILE A 151 -8.68 11.27 -2.31
N TYR A 152 -7.71 10.87 -1.49
CA TYR A 152 -7.44 9.49 -1.20
C TYR A 152 -7.92 9.16 0.22
N PHE A 153 -8.76 8.14 0.29
CA PHE A 153 -9.31 7.64 1.54
C PHE A 153 -8.58 6.38 1.98
N HIS A 154 -8.21 6.32 3.25
CA HIS A 154 -7.72 5.13 3.90
C HIS A 154 -8.88 4.39 4.58
N LEU A 155 -8.95 3.07 4.38
CA LEU A 155 -9.97 2.20 4.98
C LEU A 155 -9.32 1.29 6.00
N HIS A 156 -9.67 1.49 7.28
CA HIS A 156 -9.18 0.65 8.37
C HIS A 156 -10.34 0.20 9.25
N ASN A 157 -10.50 -1.11 9.47
CA ASN A 157 -11.58 -1.69 10.29
C ASN A 157 -13.01 -1.21 9.91
N LYS A 158 -13.26 -1.01 8.61
CA LYS A 158 -14.52 -0.44 8.05
C LYS A 158 -14.76 1.04 8.35
N ASN A 159 -13.82 1.71 9.01
CA ASN A 159 -13.83 3.16 9.16
C ASN A 159 -13.07 3.79 8.00
N LEU A 160 -13.76 4.68 7.30
CA LEU A 160 -13.20 5.44 6.20
C LEU A 160 -12.68 6.77 6.74
N THR A 161 -11.44 7.09 6.41
CA THR A 161 -10.79 8.33 6.85
C THR A 161 -10.08 8.98 5.67
N VAL A 162 -10.11 10.30 5.62
CA VAL A 162 -9.32 11.04 4.64
C VAL A 162 -7.84 10.91 4.99
N TYR A 163 -7.01 10.62 3.99
CA TYR A 163 -5.57 10.41 4.19
C TYR A 163 -4.76 11.43 3.39
N LEU A 164 -5.16 11.75 2.16
CA LEU A 164 -4.52 12.79 1.36
C LEU A 164 -5.57 13.56 0.56
N THR A 165 -5.38 14.88 0.49
CA THR A 165 -6.15 15.78 -0.36
C THR A 165 -5.19 16.53 -1.28
N GLY A 166 -5.43 16.46 -2.58
CA GLY A 166 -4.73 17.22 -3.61
C GLY A 166 -5.69 18.14 -4.36
N GLN A 167 -5.22 19.33 -4.70
CA GLN A 167 -5.97 20.33 -5.45
C GLN A 167 -5.17 20.78 -6.68
N SER A 168 -5.87 20.99 -7.79
CA SER A 168 -5.25 21.43 -9.04
C SER A 168 -4.69 22.84 -8.90
N GLY A 169 -3.44 23.04 -9.31
CA GLY A 169 -2.73 24.31 -9.20
C GLY A 169 -1.92 24.49 -7.91
N GLU A 170 -2.03 23.57 -6.95
CA GLU A 170 -1.21 23.56 -5.74
C GLU A 170 -0.11 22.50 -5.84
N THR A 171 1.12 22.87 -5.47
CA THR A 171 2.26 21.94 -5.42
C THR A 171 2.30 21.12 -4.13
N GLU A 172 1.59 21.56 -3.10
CA GLU A 172 1.56 20.88 -1.80
C GLU A 172 0.30 20.02 -1.68
N ILE A 173 0.49 18.71 -1.74
CA ILE A 173 -0.55 17.75 -1.36
C ILE A 173 -0.54 17.61 0.15
N ILE A 174 -1.70 17.91 0.75
CA ILE A 174 -1.89 17.95 2.20
C ILE A 174 -2.14 16.53 2.71
N VAL A 175 -1.32 16.12 3.67
CA VAL A 175 -1.57 14.91 4.48
C VAL A 175 -2.50 15.34 5.60
N GLU A 176 -3.78 15.02 5.47
CA GLU A 176 -4.77 15.30 6.50
C GLU A 176 -4.74 14.12 7.48
N ASN A 177 -4.29 14.36 8.70
CA ASN A 177 -4.19 13.34 9.74
C ASN A 177 -5.60 12.92 10.20
N PHE A 178 -6.20 11.95 9.49
CA PHE A 178 -7.42 11.21 9.84
C PHE A 178 -8.61 12.03 10.39
N PRO A 179 -9.06 13.13 9.75
CA PRO A 179 -10.32 13.74 10.14
C PRO A 179 -11.49 12.78 9.89
N GLU A 180 -12.52 12.84 10.75
CA GLU A 180 -13.80 12.17 10.50
C GLU A 180 -14.45 12.75 9.24
N ILE A 181 -15.10 11.88 8.47
CA ILE A 181 -15.74 12.27 7.21
C ILE A 181 -17.05 13.00 7.52
N ASP A 182 -17.11 14.26 7.11
CA ASP A 182 -18.31 15.09 7.17
C ASP A 182 -19.12 14.95 5.86
N GLU A 183 -20.42 14.64 5.99
CA GLU A 183 -21.37 14.53 4.87
C GLU A 183 -21.51 15.85 4.07
N THR A 184 -21.10 16.98 4.65
CA THR A 184 -21.07 18.28 3.95
C THR A 184 -19.83 18.45 3.07
N GLN A 185 -18.74 17.73 3.36
CA GLN A 185 -17.46 17.90 2.67
C GLN A 185 -17.17 16.79 1.66
N TYR A 186 -17.87 15.65 1.74
CA TYR A 186 -17.62 14.47 0.93
C TYR A 186 -18.93 13.75 0.56
N PRO A 187 -19.00 13.10 -0.63
CA PRO A 187 -20.19 12.38 -1.05
C PRO A 187 -20.27 10.99 -0.42
N VAL A 188 -20.67 10.91 0.85
CA VAL A 188 -20.58 9.70 1.70
C VAL A 188 -21.35 8.50 1.13
N SER A 189 -22.52 8.73 0.53
CA SER A 189 -23.35 7.69 -0.09
C SER A 189 -22.67 7.04 -1.29
N TYR A 190 -21.99 7.87 -2.10
CA TYR A 190 -21.23 7.42 -3.26
C TYR A 190 -20.00 6.64 -2.83
N LEU A 191 -19.28 7.14 -1.82
CA LEU A 191 -18.15 6.45 -1.22
C LEU A 191 -18.58 5.06 -0.72
N ASN A 192 -19.61 5.00 0.11
CA ASN A 192 -20.14 3.74 0.67
C ASN A 192 -20.58 2.75 -0.42
N TYR A 193 -21.16 3.24 -1.52
CA TYR A 193 -21.49 2.39 -2.67
C TYR A 193 -20.24 1.78 -3.30
N VAL A 194 -19.24 2.61 -3.62
CA VAL A 194 -17.97 2.14 -4.22
C VAL A 194 -17.30 1.14 -3.30
N PHE A 195 -17.28 1.39 -1.98
CA PHE A 195 -16.70 0.46 -1.00
C PHE A 195 -17.45 -0.87 -0.92
N ARG A 196 -18.79 -0.83 -0.89
CA ARG A 196 -19.60 -2.04 -0.79
C ARG A 196 -19.54 -2.89 -2.06
N THR A 197 -19.50 -2.24 -3.22
CA THR A 197 -19.67 -2.91 -4.52
C THR A 197 -18.38 -3.07 -5.32
N HIS A 198 -17.31 -2.36 -4.95
CA HIS A 198 -16.05 -2.26 -5.70
C HIS A 198 -16.23 -1.79 -7.16
N ARG A 199 -17.36 -1.14 -7.46
CA ARG A 199 -17.64 -0.58 -8.78
C ARG A 199 -17.20 0.87 -8.84
N ILE A 200 -16.52 1.22 -9.93
CA ILE A 200 -16.14 2.60 -10.22
C ILE A 200 -17.40 3.39 -10.57
N ILE A 201 -17.53 4.59 -10.02
CA ILE A 201 -18.53 5.57 -10.45
C ILE A 201 -17.82 6.65 -11.26
N SER A 202 -18.29 6.87 -12.48
CA SER A 202 -17.81 7.92 -13.37
C SER A 202 -19.01 8.66 -13.94
N THR A 203 -18.94 9.99 -13.99
CA THR A 203 -19.99 10.84 -14.58
C THR A 203 -20.21 10.60 -16.07
N ARG A 204 -19.24 9.99 -16.76
CA ARG A 204 -19.34 9.67 -18.20
C ARG A 204 -20.07 8.36 -18.49
N GLU A 205 -20.14 7.45 -17.52
CA GLU A 205 -20.69 6.09 -17.67
C GLU A 205 -21.75 5.80 -16.62
N LEU A 206 -22.47 6.83 -16.15
CA LEU A 206 -23.41 6.65 -15.05
C LEU A 206 -24.60 5.78 -15.50
N ASP A 207 -24.64 4.55 -14.98
CA ASP A 207 -25.87 3.75 -14.89
C ASP A 207 -26.83 4.48 -13.94
N SER A 208 -27.52 5.48 -14.49
CA SER A 208 -28.40 6.41 -13.78
C SER A 208 -29.53 5.73 -13.00
N SER A 209 -29.76 4.43 -13.15
CA SER A 209 -30.77 3.68 -12.42
C SER A 209 -30.35 3.27 -11.01
N LEU A 210 -29.05 3.17 -10.70
CA LEU A 210 -28.56 2.62 -9.42
C LEU A 210 -28.19 3.69 -8.37
N ILE A 211 -27.99 4.93 -8.82
CA ILE A 211 -27.41 6.03 -8.04
C ILE A 211 -28.41 7.20 -7.86
N LYS A 212 -29.57 7.14 -8.53
CA LYS A 212 -30.63 8.17 -8.54
C LYS A 212 -31.15 8.57 -7.15
N ASP A 213 -31.05 7.66 -6.18
CA ASP A 213 -31.59 7.86 -4.83
C ASP A 213 -30.56 8.43 -3.85
N PHE A 214 -29.31 8.65 -4.27
CA PHE A 214 -28.30 9.24 -3.38
C PHE A 214 -28.60 10.72 -3.17
N THR A 215 -28.90 11.08 -1.92
CA THR A 215 -29.28 12.44 -1.52
C THR A 215 -28.15 13.14 -0.77
N ASP A 216 -26.95 13.09 -1.32
CA ASP A 216 -25.75 13.60 -0.66
C ASP A 216 -25.71 15.15 -0.67
N PRO A 217 -25.57 15.82 0.49
CA PRO A 217 -25.50 17.29 0.59
C PRO A 217 -24.36 17.87 -0.25
N TYR A 218 -23.20 17.23 -0.25
CA TYR A 218 -22.01 17.67 -0.99
C TYR A 218 -22.25 17.78 -2.51
N ILE A 219 -22.97 16.82 -3.10
CA ILE A 219 -23.26 16.82 -4.55
C ILE A 219 -24.25 17.90 -4.91
N LYS A 220 -25.27 18.12 -4.07
CA LYS A 220 -26.28 19.16 -4.26
C LYS A 220 -25.67 20.56 -4.17
N GLU A 221 -24.84 20.82 -3.17
CA GLU A 221 -24.23 22.14 -2.97
C GLU A 221 -23.22 22.51 -4.06
N LYS A 222 -22.48 21.53 -4.58
CA LYS A 222 -21.45 21.77 -5.61
C LYS A 222 -21.99 21.78 -7.04
N ASN A 223 -23.30 21.60 -7.25
CA ASN A 223 -23.93 21.47 -8.57
C ASN A 223 -23.14 20.51 -9.50
N LEU A 224 -22.59 19.45 -8.92
CA LEU A 224 -21.88 18.44 -9.68
C LEU A 224 -22.95 17.67 -10.44
N ASN A 225 -23.04 17.88 -11.76
CA ASN A 225 -23.82 17.04 -12.65
C ASN A 225 -23.16 15.65 -12.67
N LEU A 226 -23.51 14.82 -11.67
CA LEU A 226 -23.15 13.42 -11.58
C LEU A 226 -24.07 12.58 -12.47
#